data_AF-A0A353GKU8-F1
#
_entry.id   AF-A0A353GKU8-F1
#
_cell.length_a   1.000
_cell.length_b   1.000
_cell.length_c   1.000
_cell.angle_alpha   90.00
_cell.angle_beta   90.00
_cell.angle_gamma   90.00
#
_symmetry.space_group_name_H-M   'P 1'
#
loop_
_entity.id
_entity.type
_entity.pdbx_description
1 polymer ?
#
loop_
_entity_poly.entity_id
_entity_poly.type
_entity_poly.pdbx_seq_one_letter_code
_entity_poly.pdbx_strand_id
1 'polypeptide(L)'
;MAVKCMLPILIGKNCSAHFHHRFFSQHHMPLSTVLIVPAYKPTPALALLLREMSLFSFLAIVVVDDGCGADYEPVFDAVRAIPGVHVIRHAVNLGKGSALRTGLNYSAAMFPEAVGFVTADADGQHLPQDVFRVAERLETESNVLVLGSRQFSTDIPWRSWFGNQVTRKTLHWFAGWGLRDTQTGLRGIPRSLALHLLRIPARGYEFELEMLTLARQLGYAALEVDIETVYLDADNTCSHFHPVRDSFKIYRTMLRFCYHSAMAMGIEVLIFDCCLHLAFPLWLAQIVGKVFGPLGLYSALLEFVFHSIQPNAHVRSRFLTLIIFSGLVSYGIMLVLMSNFPHCHTFFHKALSELILFPLVFMIQRDWVFKSADTIKRNS
;
A
#
# COMPACT_ATOMS: atom_id res chain seq x y z
N MET A 1 51.53 -10.88 19.25
CA MET A 1 51.77 -9.69 18.40
C MET A 1 50.41 -9.21 17.92
N ALA A 2 49.88 -8.21 18.61
CA ALA A 2 48.52 -7.68 18.42
C ALA A 2 48.53 -6.61 17.32
N VAL A 3 47.56 -6.67 16.41
CA VAL A 3 47.18 -5.53 15.57
C VAL A 3 45.69 -5.28 15.78
N LYS A 4 45.43 -4.21 16.53
CA LYS A 4 44.15 -3.52 16.69
C LYS A 4 43.57 -3.20 15.31
N CYS A 5 42.35 -3.67 15.04
CA CYS A 5 41.42 -2.98 14.12
C CYS A 5 40.25 -2.49 14.96
N MET A 6 40.45 -1.30 15.52
CA MET A 6 39.47 -0.48 16.21
C MET A 6 39.00 0.54 15.17
N LEU A 7 37.86 0.28 14.51
CA LEU A 7 37.18 1.29 13.69
C LEU A 7 35.98 1.83 14.50
N PRO A 8 35.97 3.11 14.89
CA PRO A 8 34.81 3.72 15.52
C PRO A 8 33.80 4.06 14.42
N ILE A 9 32.64 3.40 14.43
CA ILE A 9 31.48 3.83 13.65
C ILE A 9 31.04 5.18 14.24
N LEU A 10 31.19 6.23 13.45
CA LEU A 10 30.71 7.59 13.69
C LEU A 10 29.17 7.61 13.64
N ILE A 11 28.53 7.06 14.68
CA ILE A 11 27.19 7.46 15.07
C ILE A 11 27.38 8.80 15.80
N GLY A 12 26.68 9.85 15.37
CA GLY A 12 26.78 11.20 15.91
C GLY A 12 26.67 11.22 17.44
N LYS A 13 27.81 11.33 18.12
CA LYS A 13 27.93 11.28 19.59
C LYS A 13 27.27 12.44 20.34
N ASN A 14 26.75 13.45 19.65
CA ASN A 14 26.18 14.64 20.30
C ASN A 14 24.65 14.75 20.27
N CYS A 15 23.92 13.93 19.50
CA CYS A 15 22.45 13.97 19.49
C CYS A 15 21.82 12.89 20.39
N SER A 16 22.40 11.68 20.42
CA SER A 16 21.86 10.56 21.20
C SER A 16 21.90 10.82 22.72
N ALA A 17 23.05 11.18 23.31
CA ALA A 17 23.16 11.34 24.76
C ALA A 17 22.33 12.50 25.34
N HIS A 18 22.20 13.60 24.61
CA HIS A 18 21.43 14.77 25.06
C HIS A 18 19.92 14.57 24.92
N PHE A 19 19.48 13.81 23.90
CA PHE A 19 18.09 13.38 23.78
C PHE A 19 17.72 12.34 24.83
N HIS A 20 18.56 11.32 25.06
CA HIS A 20 18.33 10.31 26.11
C HIS A 20 18.06 10.94 27.49
N HIS A 21 18.79 11.99 27.88
CA HIS A 21 18.60 12.65 29.17
C HIS A 21 17.37 13.59 29.23
N ARG A 22 16.94 14.17 28.10
CA ARG A 22 15.76 15.07 28.05
C ARG A 22 14.45 14.32 27.82
N PHE A 23 14.50 13.21 27.08
CA PHE A 23 13.37 12.38 26.70
C PHE A 23 12.86 11.51 27.86
N PHE A 24 13.78 10.85 28.59
CA PHE A 24 13.44 10.08 29.79
C PHE A 24 12.91 10.92 30.95
N SER A 25 13.17 12.23 30.97
CA SER A 25 12.68 13.13 32.03
C SER A 25 11.25 13.64 31.80
N GLN A 26 10.65 13.41 30.62
CA GLN A 26 9.33 13.97 30.28
C GLN A 26 8.25 12.94 29.90
N HIS A 27 8.62 11.70 29.51
CA HIS A 27 7.66 10.69 29.04
C HIS A 27 7.74 9.41 29.88
N HIS A 28 7.16 9.46 31.07
CA HIS A 28 7.00 8.30 31.97
C HIS A 28 5.71 7.50 31.73
N MET A 29 4.91 7.87 30.71
CA MET A 29 3.70 7.13 30.39
C MET A 29 4.04 6.00 29.42
N PRO A 30 3.72 4.74 29.75
CA PRO A 30 3.93 3.63 28.82
C PRO A 30 3.06 3.83 27.57
N LEU A 31 3.66 3.59 26.40
CA LEU A 31 2.90 3.59 25.17
C LEU A 31 1.91 2.42 25.19
N SER A 32 0.66 2.66 24.84
CA SER A 32 -0.38 1.65 24.65
C SER A 32 -0.34 1.03 23.25
N THR A 33 0.81 1.02 22.60
CA THR A 33 1.02 0.48 21.24
C THR A 33 2.00 -0.69 21.26
N VAL A 34 1.84 -1.60 20.30
CA VAL A 34 2.75 -2.73 20.09
C VAL A 34 3.56 -2.51 18.81
N LEU A 35 4.88 -2.64 18.90
CA LEU A 35 5.77 -2.57 17.75
C LEU A 35 5.83 -3.93 17.05
N ILE A 36 5.73 -3.97 15.74
CA ILE A 36 5.78 -5.17 14.90
C ILE A 36 6.93 -5.05 13.91
N VAL A 37 7.83 -6.02 13.91
CA VAL A 37 9.02 -6.03 13.04
C VAL A 37 9.06 -7.34 12.23
N PRO A 38 8.64 -7.33 10.95
CA PRO A 38 8.83 -8.48 10.07
C PRO A 38 10.31 -8.60 9.68
N ALA A 39 10.90 -9.78 9.89
CA ALA A 39 12.31 -10.04 9.66
C ALA A 39 12.48 -11.23 8.70
N TYR A 40 13.15 -10.99 7.57
CA TYR A 40 13.63 -12.05 6.67
C TYR A 40 15.11 -11.83 6.41
N LYS A 41 15.92 -12.84 6.76
CA LYS A 41 17.39 -12.84 6.69
C LYS A 41 18.02 -11.58 7.31
N PRO A 42 17.71 -11.24 8.57
CA PRO A 42 18.21 -10.02 9.22
C PRO A 42 19.70 -10.09 9.49
N THR A 43 20.34 -8.93 9.60
CA THR A 43 21.72 -8.83 10.09
C THR A 43 21.75 -8.82 11.63
N PRO A 44 22.92 -9.04 12.26
CA PRO A 44 23.06 -8.90 13.72
C PRO A 44 22.68 -7.51 14.25
N ALA A 45 22.62 -6.49 13.39
CA ALA A 45 22.18 -5.15 13.76
C ALA A 45 20.73 -5.11 14.26
N LEU A 46 19.88 -6.08 13.87
CA LEU A 46 18.50 -6.17 14.35
C LEU A 46 18.42 -6.24 15.88
N ALA A 47 19.28 -7.02 16.53
CA ALA A 47 19.26 -7.13 17.99
C ALA A 47 19.66 -5.81 18.68
N LEU A 48 20.56 -5.03 18.08
CA LEU A 48 20.94 -3.71 18.60
C LEU A 48 19.79 -2.71 18.44
N LEU A 49 19.19 -2.66 17.25
CA LEU A 49 18.02 -1.82 16.97
C LEU A 49 16.89 -2.12 17.96
N LEU A 50 16.57 -3.40 18.19
CA LEU A 50 15.49 -3.79 19.09
C LEU A 50 15.81 -3.48 20.56
N ARG A 51 17.08 -3.52 20.97
CA ARG A 51 17.49 -3.04 22.30
C ARG A 51 17.23 -1.56 22.45
N GLU A 52 17.57 -0.75 21.44
CA GLU A 52 17.27 0.68 21.46
C GLU A 52 15.76 0.93 21.47
N MET A 53 14.98 0.21 20.65
CA MET A 53 13.51 0.30 20.62
C MET A 53 12.87 -0.11 21.95
N SER A 54 13.45 -1.09 22.66
CA SER A 54 12.93 -1.54 23.96
C SER A 54 12.99 -0.46 25.05
N LEU A 55 13.77 0.60 24.84
CA LEU A 55 13.83 1.75 25.75
C LEU A 55 12.59 2.66 25.65
N PHE A 56 11.77 2.52 24.62
CA PHE A 56 10.64 3.42 24.32
C PHE A 56 9.29 3.00 24.93
N SER A 57 9.28 2.16 25.97
CA SER A 57 8.07 1.79 26.75
C SER A 57 6.85 1.35 25.93
N PHE A 58 7.05 0.70 24.76
CA PHE A 58 5.99 -0.03 24.06
C PHE A 58 5.38 -1.11 24.96
N LEU A 59 4.10 -1.45 24.78
CA LEU A 59 3.47 -2.59 25.47
C LEU A 59 4.25 -3.88 25.24
N ALA A 60 4.65 -4.08 23.99
CA ALA A 60 5.48 -5.18 23.56
C ALA A 60 6.13 -4.87 22.22
N ILE A 61 7.17 -5.63 21.91
CA ILE A 61 7.77 -5.69 20.58
C ILE A 61 7.58 -7.10 20.05
N VAL A 62 6.94 -7.24 18.90
CA VAL A 62 6.65 -8.51 18.24
C VAL A 62 7.49 -8.60 16.97
N VAL A 63 8.46 -9.51 16.97
CA VAL A 63 9.32 -9.80 15.84
C VAL A 63 8.81 -11.05 15.14
N VAL A 64 8.65 -10.99 13.82
CA VAL A 64 8.22 -12.14 13.02
C VAL A 64 9.37 -12.62 12.16
N ASP A 65 9.97 -13.74 12.53
CA ASP A 65 10.91 -14.49 11.69
C ASP A 65 10.14 -15.16 10.55
N ASP A 66 10.25 -14.59 9.34
CA ASP A 66 9.62 -15.10 8.12
C ASP A 66 10.41 -16.27 7.51
N GLY A 67 10.73 -17.28 8.31
CA GLY A 67 11.35 -18.53 7.89
C GLY A 67 12.79 -18.39 7.42
N CYS A 68 13.63 -17.71 8.19
CA CYS A 68 15.05 -17.50 7.85
C CYS A 68 15.89 -18.78 7.90
N GLY A 69 15.49 -19.77 8.71
CA GLY A 69 16.21 -21.03 8.90
C GLY A 69 17.26 -20.98 10.02
N ALA A 70 17.97 -22.09 10.22
CA ALA A 70 18.88 -22.30 11.35
C ALA A 70 20.08 -21.34 11.38
N ASP A 71 20.56 -20.89 10.22
CA ASP A 71 21.71 -19.97 10.12
C ASP A 71 21.47 -18.61 10.80
N TYR A 72 20.20 -18.22 10.98
CA TYR A 72 19.81 -16.96 11.60
C TYR A 72 19.39 -17.13 13.07
N GLU A 73 19.42 -18.35 13.62
CA GLU A 73 19.07 -18.61 15.03
C GLU A 73 19.87 -17.74 16.01
N PRO A 74 21.20 -17.55 15.86
CA PRO A 74 21.96 -16.72 16.79
C PRO A 74 21.44 -15.28 16.88
N VAL A 75 20.92 -14.73 15.77
CA VAL A 75 20.30 -13.39 15.76
C VAL A 75 18.99 -13.42 16.54
N PHE A 76 18.13 -14.40 16.28
CA PHE A 76 16.84 -14.50 16.97
C PHE A 76 16.97 -14.87 18.46
N ASP A 77 18.00 -15.62 18.86
CA ASP A 77 18.32 -15.87 20.26
C ASP A 77 18.71 -14.57 20.99
N ALA A 78 19.54 -13.74 20.35
CA ALA A 78 19.89 -12.43 20.89
C ALA A 78 18.66 -11.50 21.00
N VAL A 79 17.70 -11.62 20.07
CA VAL A 79 16.44 -10.88 20.09
C VAL A 79 15.51 -11.38 21.21
N ARG A 80 15.37 -12.68 21.41
CA ARG A 80 14.55 -13.28 22.49
C ARG A 80 15.08 -12.94 23.88
N ALA A 81 16.37 -12.66 24.00
CA ALA A 81 16.99 -12.25 25.26
C ALA A 81 16.63 -10.81 25.68
N ILE A 82 15.96 -10.03 24.82
CA ILE A 82 15.56 -8.65 25.12
C ILE A 82 14.20 -8.66 25.85
N PRO A 83 14.09 -8.04 27.04
CA PRO A 83 12.83 -7.95 27.77
C PRO A 83 11.73 -7.29 26.95
N GLY A 84 10.50 -7.82 27.04
CA GLY A 84 9.33 -7.30 26.31
C GLY A 84 9.31 -7.61 24.81
N VAL A 85 10.29 -8.38 24.30
CA VAL A 85 10.34 -8.83 22.91
C VAL A 85 9.80 -10.25 22.76
N HIS A 86 8.87 -10.43 21.83
CA HIS A 86 8.27 -11.71 21.47
C HIS A 86 8.68 -12.07 20.04
N VAL A 87 9.22 -13.28 19.85
CA VAL A 87 9.60 -13.77 18.52
C VAL A 87 8.64 -14.85 18.06
N ILE A 88 8.00 -14.63 16.91
CA ILE A 88 7.12 -15.59 16.23
C ILE A 88 7.84 -16.08 14.98
N ARG A 89 7.78 -17.38 14.70
CA ARG A 89 8.48 -17.98 13.55
C ARG A 89 7.52 -18.62 12.56
N HIS A 90 7.72 -18.33 11.28
CA HIS A 90 7.20 -19.12 10.18
C HIS A 90 8.15 -20.29 9.86
N ALA A 91 7.58 -21.43 9.47
CA ALA A 91 8.37 -22.60 9.08
C ALA A 91 9.15 -22.38 7.76
N VAL A 92 8.60 -21.56 6.87
CA VAL A 92 9.17 -21.18 5.57
C VAL A 92 8.87 -19.71 5.32
N ASN A 93 9.57 -19.07 4.38
CA ASN A 93 9.24 -17.71 3.96
C ASN A 93 7.84 -17.64 3.33
N LEU A 94 6.97 -16.83 3.93
CA LEU A 94 5.60 -16.57 3.49
C LEU A 94 5.41 -15.17 2.89
N GLY A 95 6.43 -14.31 2.97
CA GLY A 95 6.46 -12.95 2.45
C GLY A 95 6.12 -11.90 3.49
N LYS A 96 6.58 -10.66 3.24
CA LYS A 96 6.43 -9.50 4.15
C LYS A 96 4.98 -9.26 4.57
N GLY A 97 4.02 -9.31 3.65
CA GLY A 97 2.60 -9.14 3.95
C GLY A 97 2.05 -10.24 4.87
N SER A 98 2.47 -11.49 4.67
CA SER A 98 2.13 -12.60 5.57
C SER A 98 2.74 -12.40 6.96
N ALA A 99 4.00 -11.98 7.03
CA ALA A 99 4.68 -11.70 8.30
C ALA A 99 4.01 -10.54 9.08
N LEU A 100 3.66 -9.45 8.39
CA LEU A 100 2.89 -8.34 8.95
C LEU A 100 1.54 -8.81 9.48
N ARG A 101 0.81 -9.64 8.71
CA ARG A 101 -0.49 -10.17 9.13
C ARG A 101 -0.37 -11.09 10.35
N THR A 102 0.66 -11.93 10.41
CA THR A 102 0.96 -12.77 11.58
C THR A 102 1.23 -11.90 12.81
N GLY A 103 2.08 -10.86 12.66
CA GLY A 103 2.36 -9.91 13.72
C GLY A 103 1.10 -9.19 14.21
N LEU A 104 0.29 -8.65 13.28
CA LEU A 104 -0.97 -7.97 13.62
C LEU A 104 -1.95 -8.90 14.34
N ASN A 105 -2.08 -10.15 13.88
CA ASN A 105 -2.99 -11.12 14.48
C ASN A 105 -2.55 -11.49 15.91
N TYR A 106 -1.26 -11.80 16.08
CA TYR A 106 -0.70 -12.11 17.39
C TYR A 106 -0.83 -10.93 18.34
N SER A 107 -0.44 -9.72 17.90
CA SER A 107 -0.50 -8.53 18.74
C SER A 107 -1.94 -8.19 19.14
N ALA A 108 -2.90 -8.32 18.22
CA ALA A 108 -4.31 -8.11 18.54
C ALA A 108 -4.89 -9.12 19.52
N ALA A 109 -4.41 -10.38 19.49
CA ALA A 109 -4.84 -11.44 20.38
C ALA A 109 -4.20 -11.36 21.78
N MET A 110 -2.90 -11.07 21.84
CA MET A 110 -2.11 -11.12 23.08
C MET A 110 -2.13 -9.81 23.86
N PHE A 111 -2.36 -8.67 23.19
CA PHE A 111 -2.42 -7.34 23.80
C PHE A 111 -3.76 -6.67 23.47
N PRO A 112 -4.86 -7.14 24.09
CA PRO A 112 -6.21 -6.60 23.86
C PRO A 112 -6.33 -5.10 24.21
N GLU A 113 -5.52 -4.62 25.13
CA GLU A 113 -5.42 -3.22 25.59
C GLU A 113 -4.71 -2.30 24.59
N ALA A 114 -4.01 -2.85 23.58
CA ALA A 114 -3.28 -2.04 22.62
C ALA A 114 -4.22 -1.17 21.78
N VAL A 115 -4.01 0.15 21.78
CA VAL A 115 -4.80 1.11 20.97
C VAL A 115 -4.49 0.99 19.47
N GLY A 116 -3.31 0.47 19.14
CA GLY A 116 -2.88 0.20 17.78
C GLY A 116 -1.50 -0.46 17.70
N PHE A 117 -1.02 -0.60 16.48
CA PHE A 117 0.18 -1.34 16.14
C PHE A 117 1.10 -0.49 15.28
N VAL A 118 2.38 -0.39 15.65
CA VAL A 118 3.38 0.30 14.85
C VAL A 118 4.19 -0.76 14.10
N THR A 119 4.39 -0.60 12.79
CA THR A 119 5.27 -1.48 12.01
C THR A 119 6.60 -0.78 11.75
N ALA A 120 7.71 -1.52 11.75
CA ALA A 120 9.02 -1.01 11.32
C ALA A 120 9.80 -2.11 10.59
N ASP A 121 10.58 -1.74 9.59
CA ASP A 121 11.44 -2.68 8.87
C ASP A 121 12.64 -3.12 9.73
N ALA A 122 13.06 -4.38 9.55
CA ALA A 122 14.13 -5.00 10.33
C ALA A 122 15.56 -4.59 9.90
N ASP A 123 15.69 -3.75 8.87
CA ASP A 123 16.97 -3.35 8.28
C ASP A 123 17.65 -2.17 9.00
N GLY A 124 16.95 -1.49 9.91
CA GLY A 124 17.48 -0.35 10.65
C GLY A 124 17.42 0.98 9.89
N GLN A 125 16.66 1.06 8.79
CA GLN A 125 16.44 2.32 8.08
C GLN A 125 15.55 3.31 8.87
N HIS A 126 14.76 2.81 9.82
CA HIS A 126 13.88 3.61 10.66
C HIS A 126 14.57 3.91 12.00
N LEU A 127 14.82 5.19 12.27
CA LEU A 127 15.39 5.60 13.55
C LEU A 127 14.41 5.31 14.70
N PRO A 128 14.88 4.90 15.88
CA PRO A 128 14.01 4.70 17.05
C PRO A 128 13.14 5.91 17.40
N GLN A 129 13.67 7.12 17.22
CA GLN A 129 12.90 8.36 17.44
C GLN A 129 11.74 8.50 16.45
N ASP A 130 11.92 8.06 15.20
CA ASP A 130 10.88 8.12 14.16
C ASP A 130 9.76 7.13 14.45
N VAL A 131 10.13 5.92 14.88
CA VAL A 131 9.17 4.91 15.32
C VAL A 131 8.36 5.40 16.51
N PHE A 132 9.01 6.05 17.49
CA PHE A 132 8.32 6.66 18.62
C PHE A 132 7.37 7.78 18.20
N ARG A 133 7.78 8.70 17.31
CA ARG A 133 6.90 9.79 16.83
C ARG A 133 5.65 9.27 16.14
N VAL A 134 5.77 8.18 15.38
CA VAL A 134 4.62 7.50 14.76
C VAL A 134 3.72 6.86 15.82
N ALA A 135 4.31 6.24 16.85
CA ALA A 135 3.56 5.66 17.97
C ALA A 135 2.77 6.71 18.75
N GLU A 136 3.42 7.80 19.17
CA GLU A 136 2.79 8.92 19.90
C GLU A 136 1.63 9.53 19.11
N ARG A 137 1.82 9.69 17.80
CA ARG A 137 0.75 10.20 16.93
C ARG A 137 -0.42 9.23 16.82
N LEU A 138 -0.17 7.92 16.83
CA LEU A 138 -1.21 6.91 16.81
C LEU A 138 -2.03 6.90 18.11
N GLU A 139 -1.43 7.22 19.25
CA GLU A 139 -2.13 7.29 20.54
C GLU A 139 -3.11 8.45 20.62
N THR A 140 -2.73 9.59 20.03
CA THR A 140 -3.53 10.82 20.08
C THR A 140 -4.64 10.85 19.04
N GLU A 141 -4.51 10.11 17.94
CA GLU A 141 -5.40 10.17 16.79
C GLU A 141 -6.19 8.87 16.59
N SER A 142 -7.40 8.79 17.15
CA SER A 142 -8.30 7.67 16.88
C SER A 142 -8.74 7.65 15.41
N ASN A 143 -8.76 6.46 14.77
CA ASN A 143 -9.15 6.26 13.36
C ASN A 143 -8.25 6.93 12.31
N VAL A 144 -6.98 7.15 12.61
CA VAL A 144 -5.99 7.65 11.65
C VAL A 144 -4.91 6.60 11.40
N LEU A 145 -4.64 6.31 10.12
CA LEU A 145 -3.46 5.57 9.70
C LEU A 145 -2.28 6.54 9.63
N VAL A 146 -1.28 6.35 10.48
CA VAL A 146 -0.09 7.21 10.52
C VAL A 146 0.99 6.59 9.65
N LEU A 147 1.64 7.38 8.79
CA LEU A 147 2.72 6.94 7.90
C LEU A 147 3.99 7.73 8.18
N GLY A 148 5.11 7.04 8.39
CA GLY A 148 6.42 7.67 8.42
C GLY A 148 6.85 8.00 6.99
N SER A 149 6.78 9.27 6.59
CA SER A 149 7.13 9.72 5.24
C SER A 149 8.55 10.28 5.21
N ARG A 150 9.40 9.70 4.37
CA ARG A 150 10.76 10.21 4.15
C ARG A 150 10.70 11.59 3.50
N GLN A 151 11.53 12.51 3.98
CA GLN A 151 11.81 13.73 3.24
C GLN A 151 12.70 13.38 2.05
N PHE A 152 12.12 13.40 0.85
CA PHE A 152 12.89 13.38 -0.39
C PHE A 152 13.61 14.72 -0.49
N SER A 153 14.88 14.78 -0.08
CA SER A 153 15.69 16.00 -0.21
C SER A 153 15.83 16.38 -1.68
N THR A 154 16.17 17.65 -1.92
CA THR A 154 16.25 18.30 -3.23
C THR A 154 17.36 17.76 -4.16
N ASP A 155 18.23 16.86 -3.69
CA ASP A 155 19.40 16.36 -4.42
C ASP A 155 19.21 14.96 -5.04
N ILE A 156 17.99 14.64 -5.48
CA ILE A 156 17.71 13.36 -6.14
C ILE A 156 18.07 13.47 -7.64
N PRO A 157 18.90 12.57 -8.21
CA PRO A 157 19.19 12.55 -9.64
C PRO A 157 17.90 12.53 -10.48
N TRP A 158 17.85 13.30 -11.57
CA TRP A 158 16.61 13.58 -12.32
C TRP A 158 15.82 12.32 -12.74
N ARG A 159 16.52 11.22 -13.06
CA ARG A 159 15.91 9.93 -13.43
C ARG A 159 15.18 9.28 -12.26
N SER A 160 15.77 9.35 -11.08
CA SER A 160 15.17 8.83 -9.84
C SER A 160 14.02 9.73 -9.36
N TRP A 161 14.15 11.04 -9.56
CA TRP A 161 13.06 11.99 -9.32
C TRP A 161 11.86 11.72 -10.24
N PHE A 162 12.08 11.53 -11.55
CA PHE A 162 11.00 11.22 -12.50
C PHE A 162 10.31 9.89 -12.17
N GLY A 163 11.09 8.84 -11.87
CA GLY A 163 10.56 7.56 -11.41
C GLY A 163 9.72 7.68 -10.14
N ASN A 164 10.19 8.47 -9.16
CA ASN A 164 9.44 8.74 -7.94
C ASN A 164 8.18 9.58 -8.18
N GLN A 165 8.20 10.55 -9.11
CA GLN A 165 7.02 11.34 -9.45
C GLN A 165 5.96 10.52 -10.18
N VAL A 166 6.36 9.67 -11.12
CA VAL A 166 5.44 8.73 -11.79
C VAL A 166 4.87 7.76 -10.78
N THR A 167 5.70 7.20 -9.91
CA THR A 167 5.28 6.27 -8.86
C THR A 167 4.33 6.93 -7.86
N ARG A 168 4.63 8.15 -7.41
CA ARG A 168 3.73 8.97 -6.57
C ARG A 168 2.42 9.27 -7.24
N LYS A 169 2.44 9.76 -8.49
CA LYS A 169 1.21 10.06 -9.24
C LYS A 169 0.37 8.80 -9.47
N THR A 170 1.01 7.68 -9.76
CA THR A 170 0.35 6.39 -9.95
C THR A 170 -0.26 5.91 -8.63
N LEU A 171 0.49 5.95 -7.53
CA LEU A 171 0.00 5.54 -6.21
C LEU A 171 -1.09 6.49 -5.69
N HIS A 172 -1.02 7.78 -5.98
CA HIS A 172 -2.09 8.75 -5.76
C HIS A 172 -3.35 8.38 -6.56
N TRP A 173 -3.18 8.01 -7.84
CA TRP A 173 -4.26 7.56 -8.72
C TRP A 173 -4.84 6.20 -8.36
N PHE A 174 -4.14 5.34 -7.63
CA PHE A 174 -4.69 4.04 -7.24
C PHE A 174 -5.19 4.03 -5.81
N ALA A 175 -4.41 4.53 -4.85
CA ALA A 175 -4.80 4.57 -3.45
C ALA A 175 -5.81 5.69 -3.16
N GLY A 176 -5.92 6.71 -4.03
CA GLY A 176 -6.82 7.85 -3.87
C GLY A 176 -6.33 8.91 -2.87
N TRP A 177 -5.17 8.71 -2.25
CA TRP A 177 -4.63 9.59 -1.23
C TRP A 177 -3.58 10.55 -1.76
N GLY A 178 -3.56 11.80 -1.29
CA GLY A 178 -2.49 12.78 -1.49
C GLY A 178 -1.21 12.52 -0.69
N LEU A 179 -0.79 11.25 -0.56
CA LEU A 179 0.35 10.87 0.27
C LEU A 179 1.69 11.06 -0.46
N ARG A 180 2.69 11.54 0.27
CA ARG A 180 4.07 11.71 -0.16
C ARG A 180 4.81 10.37 -0.21
N ASP A 181 4.64 9.47 0.76
CA ASP A 181 5.31 8.17 0.75
C ASP A 181 4.33 7.04 1.07
N THR A 182 3.97 6.27 0.03
CA THR A 182 3.03 5.14 0.13
C THR A 182 3.75 3.79 0.25
N GLN A 183 5.07 3.77 0.13
CA GLN A 183 5.91 2.57 0.18
C GLN A 183 6.73 2.47 1.48
N THR A 184 6.47 3.37 2.44
CA THR A 184 7.06 3.29 3.77
C THR A 184 6.59 2.04 4.51
N GLY A 185 7.53 1.32 5.13
CA GLY A 185 7.27 0.23 6.08
C GLY A 185 6.99 0.71 7.51
N LEU A 186 7.26 2.00 7.80
CA LEU A 186 6.97 2.60 9.10
C LEU A 186 5.54 3.15 9.13
N ARG A 187 4.65 2.46 9.85
CA ARG A 187 3.22 2.79 9.90
C ARG A 187 2.63 2.61 11.29
N GLY A 188 1.81 3.55 11.72
CA GLY A 188 0.94 3.41 12.88
C GLY A 188 -0.46 3.02 12.45
N ILE A 189 -0.88 1.81 12.78
CA ILE A 189 -2.13 1.19 12.36
C ILE A 189 -3.09 1.13 13.55
N PRO A 190 -4.24 1.83 13.52
CA PRO A 190 -5.20 1.78 14.62
C PRO A 190 -5.77 0.37 14.74
N ARG A 191 -6.05 -0.07 15.98
CA ARG A 191 -6.54 -1.43 16.25
C ARG A 191 -7.77 -1.78 15.41
N SER A 192 -8.69 -0.84 15.27
CA SER A 192 -9.91 -0.99 14.47
C SER A 192 -9.62 -1.33 13.01
N LEU A 193 -8.62 -0.70 12.40
CA LEU A 193 -8.20 -0.99 11.02
C LEU A 193 -7.50 -2.35 10.95
N ALA A 194 -6.61 -2.67 11.89
CA ALA A 194 -5.84 -3.90 11.91
C ALA A 194 -6.71 -5.17 11.80
N LEU A 195 -7.86 -5.20 12.47
CA LEU A 195 -8.80 -6.32 12.40
C LEU A 195 -9.39 -6.54 10.99
N HIS A 196 -9.55 -5.49 10.20
CA HIS A 196 -9.97 -5.61 8.80
C HIS A 196 -8.81 -6.08 7.91
N LEU A 197 -7.57 -5.67 8.21
CA LEU A 197 -6.38 -6.07 7.45
C LEU A 197 -6.10 -7.57 7.52
N LEU A 198 -6.52 -8.25 8.60
CA LEU A 198 -6.37 -9.71 8.74
C LEU A 198 -7.09 -10.51 7.64
N ARG A 199 -8.07 -9.90 6.94
CA ARG A 199 -8.83 -10.53 5.86
C ARG A 199 -8.19 -10.35 4.49
N ILE A 200 -7.13 -9.55 4.38
CA ILE A 200 -6.42 -9.33 3.12
C ILE A 200 -5.63 -10.60 2.74
N PRO A 201 -5.80 -11.12 1.50
CA PRO A 201 -5.08 -12.33 1.05
C PRO A 201 -3.64 -12.05 0.60
N ALA A 202 -3.27 -10.79 0.44
CA ALA A 202 -1.98 -10.32 -0.01
C ALA A 202 -0.82 -10.80 0.88
N ARG A 203 0.26 -11.32 0.27
CA ARG A 203 1.34 -12.02 0.99
C ARG A 203 2.68 -11.28 0.92
N GLY A 204 2.92 -10.49 -0.12
CA GLY A 204 4.14 -9.73 -0.31
C GLY A 204 3.99 -8.24 0.04
N TYR A 205 4.79 -7.41 -0.63
CA TYR A 205 4.79 -5.95 -0.50
C TYR A 205 3.46 -5.31 -0.93
N GLU A 206 2.66 -6.00 -1.75
CA GLU A 206 1.32 -5.55 -2.14
C GLU A 206 0.37 -5.33 -0.95
N PHE A 207 0.61 -5.99 0.19
CA PHE A 207 -0.21 -5.85 1.41
C PHE A 207 -0.25 -4.40 1.92
N GLU A 208 0.87 -3.69 1.82
CA GLU A 208 0.99 -2.29 2.23
C GLU A 208 0.15 -1.35 1.34
N LEU A 209 0.02 -1.65 0.05
CA LEU A 209 -0.84 -0.90 -0.87
C LEU A 209 -2.32 -1.22 -0.65
N GLU A 210 -2.65 -2.50 -0.47
CA GLU A 210 -4.00 -2.94 -0.16
C GLU A 210 -4.49 -2.37 1.17
N MET A 211 -3.62 -2.25 2.17
CA MET A 211 -3.89 -1.56 3.43
C MET A 211 -4.33 -0.11 3.22
N LEU A 212 -3.61 0.68 2.41
CA LEU A 212 -3.96 2.08 2.12
C LEU A 212 -5.32 2.18 1.42
N THR A 213 -5.58 1.26 0.49
CA THR A 213 -6.83 1.20 -0.26
C THR A 213 -7.99 0.86 0.67
N LEU A 214 -7.83 -0.16 1.52
CA LEU A 214 -8.86 -0.58 2.48
C LEU A 214 -9.13 0.50 3.53
N ALA A 215 -8.09 1.14 4.07
CA ALA A 215 -8.22 2.23 5.03
C ALA A 215 -9.11 3.36 4.47
N ARG A 216 -8.89 3.76 3.21
CA ARG A 216 -9.71 4.77 2.53
C ARG A 216 -11.16 4.32 2.37
N GLN A 217 -11.37 3.08 1.91
CA GLN A 217 -12.70 2.53 1.68
C GLN A 217 -13.53 2.49 2.97
N LEU A 218 -12.88 2.19 4.09
CA LEU A 218 -13.48 2.18 5.42
C LEU A 218 -13.60 3.58 6.05
N GLY A 219 -13.10 4.62 5.38
CA GLY A 219 -13.22 6.01 5.82
C GLY A 219 -12.22 6.44 6.89
N TYR A 220 -11.13 5.71 7.09
CA TYR A 220 -10.01 6.19 7.92
C TYR A 220 -9.38 7.41 7.26
N ALA A 221 -8.80 8.29 8.07
CA ALA A 221 -7.88 9.32 7.59
C ALA A 221 -6.44 8.77 7.57
N ALA A 222 -5.54 9.41 6.83
CA ALA A 222 -4.13 9.08 6.81
C ALA A 222 -3.32 10.35 7.01
N LEU A 223 -2.31 10.26 7.87
CA LEU A 223 -1.46 11.37 8.26
C LEU A 223 -0.01 10.97 8.08
N GLU A 224 0.82 11.90 7.61
CA GLU A 224 2.25 11.68 7.43
C GLU A 224 3.04 12.36 8.53
N VAL A 225 3.92 11.59 9.17
CA VAL A 225 4.95 12.08 10.08
C VAL A 225 6.26 12.07 9.32
N ASP A 226 6.98 13.19 9.30
CA ASP A 226 8.27 13.27 8.62
C ASP A 226 9.31 12.42 9.36
N ILE A 227 9.98 11.52 8.63
CA ILE A 227 11.04 10.65 9.15
C ILE A 227 12.37 10.91 8.44
N GLU A 228 13.47 10.67 9.16
CA GLU A 228 14.81 10.82 8.59
C GLU A 228 15.12 9.64 7.66
N THR A 229 15.86 9.90 6.58
CA THR A 229 16.29 8.83 5.67
C THR A 229 17.68 8.36 6.07
N VAL A 230 17.77 7.19 6.69
CA VAL A 230 19.05 6.57 7.03
C VAL A 230 19.52 5.70 5.86
N TYR A 231 20.53 6.18 5.12
CA TYR A 231 21.21 5.37 4.10
C TYR A 231 22.33 4.58 4.79
N LEU A 232 22.12 3.29 5.02
CA LEU A 232 23.10 2.43 5.71
C LEU A 232 24.30 2.09 4.82
N ASP A 233 24.12 2.05 3.49
CA ASP A 233 25.17 1.88 2.49
C ASP A 233 24.77 2.57 1.17
N ALA A 234 25.76 2.99 0.35
CA ALA A 234 25.52 3.67 -0.94
C ALA A 234 24.65 2.87 -1.93
N ASP A 235 24.60 1.54 -1.77
CA ASP A 235 23.87 0.60 -2.63
C ASP A 235 22.65 -0.06 -1.95
N ASN A 236 22.30 0.32 -0.71
CA ASN A 236 21.13 -0.17 0.02
C ASN A 236 21.01 -1.72 0.10
N THR A 237 22.15 -2.42 0.17
CA THR A 237 22.30 -3.89 0.12
C THR A 237 21.68 -4.63 1.30
N CYS A 238 21.43 -3.94 2.42
CA CYS A 238 20.76 -4.51 3.59
C CYS A 238 19.24 -4.68 3.40
N SER A 239 18.64 -3.96 2.45
CA SER A 239 17.24 -4.20 2.08
C SER A 239 17.19 -5.36 1.08
N HIS A 240 16.54 -6.48 1.44
CA HIS A 240 16.25 -7.57 0.49
C HIS A 240 15.24 -7.16 -0.61
N PHE A 241 14.85 -5.88 -0.62
CA PHE A 241 13.99 -5.26 -1.62
C PHE A 241 14.75 -5.12 -2.93
N HIS A 242 14.40 -5.96 -3.92
CA HIS A 242 14.95 -5.87 -5.25
C HIS A 242 14.16 -4.80 -6.03
N PRO A 243 14.73 -3.60 -6.30
CA PRO A 243 13.95 -2.44 -6.74
C PRO A 243 13.15 -2.70 -8.00
N VAL A 244 13.67 -3.51 -8.93
CA VAL A 244 12.99 -3.83 -10.18
C VAL A 244 11.98 -4.97 -10.00
N ARG A 245 12.35 -6.06 -9.32
CA ARG A 245 11.50 -7.25 -9.20
C ARG A 245 10.33 -7.02 -8.24
N ASP A 246 10.57 -6.34 -7.13
CA ASP A 246 9.55 -6.10 -6.11
C ASP A 246 8.68 -4.90 -6.48
N SER A 247 9.23 -3.86 -7.12
CA SER A 247 8.39 -2.86 -7.79
C SER A 247 7.58 -3.50 -8.92
N PHE A 248 8.13 -4.46 -9.68
CA PHE A 248 7.35 -5.18 -10.69
C PHE A 248 6.22 -6.01 -10.06
N LYS A 249 6.34 -6.55 -8.84
CA LYS A 249 5.21 -7.22 -8.16
C LYS A 249 4.12 -6.21 -7.77
N ILE A 250 4.50 -5.03 -7.29
CA ILE A 250 3.58 -3.92 -6.98
C ILE A 250 2.90 -3.42 -8.27
N TYR A 251 3.68 -3.17 -9.31
CA TYR A 251 3.19 -2.79 -10.63
C TYR A 251 2.42 -3.93 -11.30
N ARG A 252 2.69 -5.21 -11.03
CA ARG A 252 1.96 -6.34 -11.63
C ARG A 252 0.48 -6.25 -11.30
N THR A 253 0.12 -5.84 -10.09
CA THR A 253 -1.29 -5.62 -9.73
C THR A 253 -1.90 -4.52 -10.59
N MET A 254 -1.17 -3.42 -10.79
CA MET A 254 -1.62 -2.29 -11.63
C MET A 254 -1.64 -2.61 -13.13
N LEU A 255 -0.58 -3.22 -13.64
CA LEU A 255 -0.44 -3.68 -15.02
C LEU A 255 -1.49 -4.73 -15.35
N ARG A 256 -1.81 -5.63 -14.41
CA ARG A 256 -2.90 -6.60 -14.59
C ARG A 256 -4.25 -5.90 -14.63
N PHE A 257 -4.49 -4.89 -13.79
CA PHE A 257 -5.70 -4.05 -13.88
C PHE A 257 -5.80 -3.31 -15.22
N CYS A 258 -4.71 -2.65 -15.65
CA CYS A 258 -4.63 -1.98 -16.95
C CYS A 258 -4.84 -2.97 -18.10
N TYR A 259 -4.30 -4.19 -17.99
CA TYR A 259 -4.50 -5.26 -18.96
C TYR A 259 -5.96 -5.68 -19.05
N HIS A 260 -6.62 -5.97 -17.92
CA HIS A 260 -8.05 -6.31 -17.94
C HIS A 260 -8.92 -5.17 -18.46
N SER A 261 -8.58 -3.93 -18.11
CA SER A 261 -9.27 -2.74 -18.64
C SER A 261 -9.09 -2.57 -20.14
N ALA A 262 -7.87 -2.76 -20.65
CA ALA A 262 -7.58 -2.70 -22.08
C ALA A 262 -8.25 -3.84 -22.85
N MET A 263 -8.30 -5.05 -22.27
CA MET A 263 -9.04 -6.18 -22.84
C MET A 263 -10.54 -5.87 -22.90
N ALA A 264 -11.12 -5.31 -21.82
CA ALA A 264 -12.53 -4.92 -21.81
C ALA A 264 -12.85 -3.88 -22.88
N MET A 265 -11.99 -2.85 -22.99
CA MET A 265 -12.08 -1.85 -24.05
C MET A 265 -11.97 -2.48 -25.43
N GLY A 266 -11.01 -3.40 -25.65
CA GLY A 266 -10.84 -4.09 -26.92
C GLY A 266 -12.07 -4.91 -27.31
N ILE A 267 -12.62 -5.69 -26.39
CA ILE A 267 -13.85 -6.47 -26.61
C ILE A 267 -15.03 -5.53 -26.91
N GLU A 268 -15.18 -4.44 -26.18
CA GLU A 268 -16.22 -3.44 -26.42
C GLU A 268 -16.14 -2.86 -27.85
N VAL A 269 -14.93 -2.46 -28.28
CA VAL A 269 -14.69 -1.91 -29.63
C VAL A 269 -14.99 -2.97 -30.70
N LEU A 270 -14.59 -4.23 -30.49
CA LEU A 270 -14.84 -5.33 -31.43
C LEU A 270 -16.33 -5.67 -31.56
N ILE A 271 -17.07 -5.72 -30.44
CA ILE A 271 -18.52 -5.94 -30.44
C ILE A 271 -19.21 -4.81 -31.21
N PHE A 272 -18.82 -3.56 -30.93
CA PHE A 272 -19.34 -2.39 -31.62
C PHE A 272 -19.11 -2.47 -33.14
N ASP A 273 -17.89 -2.79 -33.57
CA ASP A 273 -17.53 -2.91 -34.99
C ASP A 273 -18.30 -4.04 -35.68
N CYS A 274 -18.42 -5.20 -35.02
CA CYS A 274 -19.24 -6.32 -35.49
C CYS A 274 -20.71 -5.94 -35.69
N CYS A 275 -21.30 -5.19 -34.75
CA CYS A 275 -22.67 -4.68 -34.89
C CYS A 275 -22.82 -3.77 -36.11
N LEU A 276 -21.83 -2.92 -36.43
CA LEU A 276 -21.87 -2.10 -37.63
C LEU A 276 -21.79 -2.94 -38.91
N HIS A 277 -20.97 -3.98 -38.93
CA HIS A 277 -20.92 -4.93 -40.05
C HIS A 277 -22.23 -5.70 -40.26
N LEU A 278 -23.01 -5.92 -39.19
CA LEU A 278 -24.37 -6.47 -39.23
C LEU A 278 -25.44 -5.41 -39.55
N ALA A 279 -25.04 -4.22 -40.01
CA ALA A 279 -25.91 -3.10 -40.37
C ALA A 279 -26.79 -2.56 -39.23
N PHE A 280 -26.37 -2.71 -37.96
CA PHE A 280 -27.05 -2.04 -36.86
C PHE A 280 -26.80 -0.53 -36.91
N PRO A 281 -27.79 0.30 -36.51
CA PRO A 281 -27.57 1.72 -36.41
C PRO A 281 -26.55 2.04 -35.31
N LEU A 282 -25.80 3.13 -35.51
CA LEU A 282 -24.66 3.53 -34.66
C LEU A 282 -24.98 3.54 -33.16
N TRP A 283 -26.14 4.10 -32.80
CA TRP A 283 -26.57 4.21 -31.40
C TRP A 283 -26.85 2.83 -30.77
N LEU A 284 -27.35 1.86 -31.55
CA LEU A 284 -27.62 0.52 -31.07
C LEU A 284 -26.32 -0.27 -30.91
N ALA A 285 -25.41 -0.17 -31.87
CA ALA A 285 -24.07 -0.75 -31.78
C ALA A 285 -23.33 -0.26 -30.51
N GLN A 286 -23.46 1.03 -30.18
CA GLN A 286 -22.88 1.62 -28.97
C GLN A 286 -23.46 1.00 -27.69
N ILE A 287 -24.79 0.87 -27.60
CA ILE A 287 -25.44 0.27 -26.41
C ILE A 287 -25.01 -1.18 -26.24
N VAL A 288 -25.02 -1.96 -27.33
CA VAL A 288 -24.63 -3.38 -27.30
C VAL A 288 -23.17 -3.53 -26.86
N GLY A 289 -22.25 -2.76 -27.45
CA GLY A 289 -20.85 -2.75 -27.03
C GLY A 289 -20.68 -2.41 -25.55
N LYS A 290 -21.36 -1.35 -25.07
CA LYS A 290 -21.20 -0.84 -23.70
C LYS A 290 -21.80 -1.74 -22.63
N VAL A 291 -22.84 -2.49 -22.97
CA VAL A 291 -23.46 -3.45 -22.06
C VAL A 291 -22.66 -4.75 -22.06
N PHE A 292 -22.39 -5.34 -23.22
CA PHE A 292 -21.81 -6.69 -23.30
C PHE A 292 -20.29 -6.74 -23.15
N GLY A 293 -19.56 -5.68 -23.54
CA GLY A 293 -18.11 -5.62 -23.35
C GLY A 293 -17.69 -5.73 -21.88
N PRO A 294 -18.19 -4.86 -21.00
CA PRO A 294 -17.91 -4.93 -19.56
C PRO A 294 -18.53 -6.16 -18.89
N LEU A 295 -19.73 -6.63 -19.27
CA LEU A 295 -20.40 -7.75 -18.56
C LEU A 295 -19.62 -9.07 -18.60
N GLY A 296 -18.96 -9.38 -19.72
CA GLY A 296 -18.13 -10.60 -19.83
C GLY A 296 -16.87 -10.56 -18.97
N LEU A 297 -16.35 -9.37 -18.66
CA LEU A 297 -15.19 -9.15 -17.80
C LEU A 297 -15.55 -8.68 -16.40
N TYR A 298 -16.79 -8.27 -16.14
CA TYR A 298 -17.27 -7.76 -14.85
C TYR A 298 -17.28 -8.84 -13.79
N SER A 299 -17.63 -10.07 -14.14
CA SER A 299 -17.49 -11.24 -13.27
C SER A 299 -16.03 -11.45 -12.86
N ALA A 300 -15.10 -11.42 -13.83
CA ALA A 300 -13.67 -11.53 -13.59
C ALA A 300 -13.10 -10.31 -12.82
N LEU A 301 -13.59 -9.10 -13.08
CA LEU A 301 -13.16 -7.86 -12.44
C LEU A 301 -13.64 -7.80 -10.98
N LEU A 302 -14.86 -8.28 -10.69
CA LEU A 302 -15.36 -8.39 -9.31
C LEU A 302 -14.58 -9.43 -8.51
N GLU A 303 -14.32 -10.60 -9.09
CA GLU A 303 -13.55 -11.67 -8.45
C GLU A 303 -12.07 -11.29 -8.23
N PHE A 304 -11.52 -10.48 -9.14
CA PHE A 304 -10.12 -10.05 -9.15
C PHE A 304 -9.84 -8.79 -8.32
N VAL A 305 -10.68 -7.75 -8.40
CA VAL A 305 -10.41 -6.48 -7.73
C VAL A 305 -10.71 -6.57 -6.23
N PHE A 306 -11.65 -7.42 -5.79
CA PHE A 306 -11.95 -7.57 -4.37
C PHE A 306 -12.39 -8.99 -3.99
N HIS A 307 -11.44 -9.79 -3.52
CA HIS A 307 -11.71 -11.00 -2.74
C HIS A 307 -12.38 -10.70 -1.37
N SER A 308 -12.67 -9.44 -1.04
CA SER A 308 -13.13 -9.01 0.30
C SER A 308 -14.47 -8.26 0.32
N ILE A 309 -15.00 -7.81 -0.83
CA ILE A 309 -16.26 -7.04 -0.87
C ILE A 309 -17.33 -7.91 -1.53
N GLN A 310 -18.25 -8.43 -0.74
CA GLN A 310 -19.41 -9.12 -1.30
C GLN A 310 -20.19 -8.16 -2.21
N PRO A 311 -20.52 -8.53 -3.45
CA PRO A 311 -21.22 -7.67 -4.39
C PRO A 311 -22.62 -7.34 -3.88
N ASN A 312 -22.75 -6.21 -3.19
CA ASN A 312 -24.02 -5.70 -2.70
C ASN A 312 -24.83 -5.10 -3.88
N ALA A 313 -26.16 -5.11 -3.80
CA ALA A 313 -27.06 -4.54 -4.80
C ALA A 313 -26.72 -3.07 -5.13
N HIS A 314 -26.20 -2.31 -4.16
CA HIS A 314 -25.80 -0.91 -4.35
C HIS A 314 -24.56 -0.74 -5.25
N VAL A 315 -23.60 -1.66 -5.18
CA VAL A 315 -22.41 -1.61 -6.06
C VAL A 315 -22.84 -1.91 -7.49
N ARG A 316 -23.73 -2.89 -7.68
CA ARG A 316 -24.31 -3.23 -8.99
C ARG A 316 -25.06 -2.05 -9.61
N SER A 317 -25.89 -1.34 -8.84
CA SER A 317 -26.66 -0.20 -9.36
C SER A 317 -25.75 0.96 -9.77
N ARG A 318 -24.77 1.33 -8.94
CA ARG A 318 -23.79 2.38 -9.29
C ARG A 318 -22.99 2.03 -10.54
N PHE A 319 -22.57 0.76 -10.66
CA PHE A 319 -21.84 0.30 -11.83
C PHE A 319 -22.70 0.40 -13.11
N LEU A 320 -23.96 -0.01 -13.06
CA LEU A 320 -24.91 0.14 -14.19
C LEU A 320 -25.13 1.61 -14.56
N THR A 321 -25.30 2.50 -13.57
CA THR A 321 -25.41 3.95 -13.80
C THR A 321 -24.18 4.49 -14.52
N LEU A 322 -22.99 4.05 -14.11
CA LEU A 322 -21.74 4.46 -14.76
C LEU A 322 -21.64 3.95 -16.20
N ILE A 323 -22.05 2.72 -16.49
CA ILE A 323 -22.10 2.17 -17.86
C ILE A 323 -22.98 3.05 -18.76
N ILE A 324 -24.18 3.41 -18.29
CA ILE A 324 -25.12 4.23 -19.06
C ILE A 324 -24.53 5.62 -19.33
N PHE A 325 -24.06 6.30 -18.29
CA PHE A 325 -23.55 7.67 -18.42
C PHE A 325 -22.27 7.72 -19.27
N SER A 326 -21.33 6.81 -19.02
CA SER A 326 -20.11 6.72 -19.83
C SER A 326 -20.40 6.36 -21.28
N GLY A 327 -21.41 5.52 -21.55
CA GLY A 327 -21.87 5.19 -22.89
C GLY A 327 -22.38 6.41 -23.67
N LEU A 328 -23.16 7.28 -23.01
CA LEU A 328 -23.67 8.53 -23.59
C LEU A 328 -22.54 9.51 -23.90
N VAL A 329 -21.62 9.70 -22.94
CA VAL A 329 -20.46 10.59 -23.13
C VAL A 329 -19.55 10.07 -24.25
N SER A 330 -19.27 8.77 -24.27
CA SER A 330 -18.50 8.10 -25.34
C SER A 330 -19.15 8.33 -26.71
N TYR A 331 -20.47 8.14 -26.83
CA TYR A 331 -21.19 8.42 -28.07
C TYR A 331 -21.06 9.88 -28.52
N GLY A 332 -21.17 10.83 -27.59
CA GLY A 332 -20.95 12.25 -27.88
C GLY A 332 -19.54 12.55 -28.38
N ILE A 333 -18.51 12.00 -27.72
CA ILE A 333 -17.11 12.13 -28.15
C ILE A 333 -16.92 11.55 -29.56
N MET A 334 -17.51 10.39 -29.84
CA MET A 334 -17.44 9.78 -31.17
C MET A 334 -18.04 10.68 -32.25
N LEU A 335 -19.21 11.27 -32.03
CA LEU A 335 -19.83 12.18 -33.00
C LEU A 335 -18.95 13.41 -33.29
N VAL A 336 -18.31 13.96 -32.25
CA VAL A 336 -17.35 15.07 -32.41
C VAL A 336 -16.10 14.62 -33.17
N LEU A 337 -15.57 13.44 -32.88
CA LEU A 337 -14.41 12.90 -33.60
C LEU A 337 -14.73 12.60 -35.06
N MET A 338 -15.93 12.09 -35.36
CA MET A 338 -16.40 11.83 -36.72
C MET A 338 -16.57 13.12 -37.53
N SER A 339 -17.05 14.20 -36.92
CA SER A 339 -17.20 15.50 -37.61
C SER A 339 -15.85 16.17 -37.88
N ASN A 340 -14.88 16.05 -36.97
CA ASN A 340 -13.56 16.64 -37.13
C ASN A 340 -12.60 15.79 -37.99
N PHE A 341 -12.78 14.46 -37.99
CA PHE A 341 -11.93 13.51 -38.73
C PHE A 341 -12.78 12.55 -39.58
N PRO A 342 -13.50 13.03 -40.60
CA PRO A 342 -14.45 12.22 -41.36
C PRO A 342 -13.79 11.14 -42.22
N HIS A 343 -12.49 11.28 -42.52
CA HIS A 343 -11.74 10.32 -43.34
C HIS A 343 -11.23 9.10 -42.55
N CYS A 344 -11.35 9.10 -41.23
CA CYS A 344 -10.95 7.97 -40.39
C CYS A 344 -12.07 6.93 -40.30
N HIS A 345 -11.70 5.66 -40.09
CA HIS A 345 -12.68 4.60 -39.87
C HIS A 345 -13.41 4.76 -38.54
N THR A 346 -14.70 4.40 -38.47
CA THR A 346 -15.54 4.48 -37.26
C THR A 346 -14.96 3.69 -36.08
N PHE A 347 -14.25 2.59 -36.38
CA PHE A 347 -13.44 1.85 -35.41
C PHE A 347 -12.45 2.75 -34.66
N PHE A 348 -11.73 3.63 -35.37
CA PHE A 348 -10.75 4.54 -34.79
C PHE A 348 -11.42 5.56 -33.87
N HIS A 349 -12.54 6.14 -34.29
CA HIS A 349 -13.29 7.09 -33.46
C HIS A 349 -13.78 6.44 -32.17
N LYS A 350 -14.29 5.20 -32.25
CA LYS A 350 -14.71 4.42 -31.08
C LYS A 350 -13.53 4.14 -30.15
N ALA A 351 -12.44 3.59 -30.67
CA ALA A 351 -11.25 3.28 -29.86
C ALA A 351 -10.67 4.52 -29.16
N LEU A 352 -10.59 5.66 -29.87
CA LEU A 352 -10.09 6.90 -29.31
C LEU A 352 -11.04 7.49 -28.25
N SER A 353 -12.36 7.40 -28.46
CA SER A 353 -13.35 7.86 -27.48
C SER A 353 -13.23 7.13 -26.14
N GLU A 354 -13.01 5.81 -26.17
CA GLU A 354 -12.82 5.00 -24.97
C GLU A 354 -11.50 5.30 -24.28
N LEU A 355 -10.42 5.48 -25.06
CA LEU A 355 -9.12 5.86 -24.51
C LEU A 355 -9.17 7.21 -23.78
N ILE A 356 -9.88 8.19 -24.33
CA ILE A 356 -10.07 9.51 -23.71
C ILE A 356 -10.89 9.40 -22.42
N LEU A 357 -11.94 8.56 -22.43
CA LEU A 357 -12.87 8.44 -21.31
C LEU A 357 -12.37 7.53 -20.18
N PHE A 358 -11.43 6.62 -20.49
CA PHE A 358 -10.90 5.61 -19.57
C PHE A 358 -10.43 6.17 -18.21
N PRO A 359 -9.62 7.24 -18.13
CA PRO A 359 -9.15 7.76 -16.83
C PRO A 359 -10.31 8.23 -15.96
N LEU A 360 -11.30 8.91 -16.54
CA LEU A 360 -12.47 9.41 -15.81
C LEU A 360 -13.34 8.27 -15.28
N VAL A 361 -13.62 7.28 -16.13
CA VAL A 361 -14.42 6.09 -15.74
C VAL A 361 -13.71 5.34 -14.62
N PHE A 362 -12.39 5.17 -14.71
CA PHE A 362 -11.59 4.54 -13.66
C PHE A 362 -11.70 5.29 -12.32
N MET A 363 -11.57 6.62 -12.32
CA MET A 363 -11.71 7.42 -11.09
C MET A 363 -13.10 7.25 -10.47
N ILE A 364 -14.17 7.29 -11.28
CA ILE A 364 -15.55 7.14 -10.78
C ILE A 364 -15.79 5.72 -10.26
N GLN A 365 -15.24 4.69 -10.92
CA GLN A 365 -15.29 3.32 -10.42
C GLN A 365 -14.64 3.22 -9.03
N ARG A 366 -13.41 3.71 -8.91
CA ARG A 366 -12.62 3.68 -7.68
C ARG A 366 -13.29 4.44 -6.52
N ASP A 367 -13.70 5.69 -6.75
CA ASP A 367 -14.11 6.59 -5.66
C ASP A 367 -15.63 6.56 -5.37
N TRP A 368 -16.47 6.12 -6.31
CA TRP A 368 -17.93 6.17 -6.16
C TRP A 368 -18.58 4.80 -6.24
N VAL A 369 -18.30 4.01 -7.29
CA VAL A 369 -18.95 2.71 -7.48
C VAL A 369 -18.55 1.74 -6.37
N PHE A 370 -17.25 1.67 -6.06
CA PHE A 370 -16.70 0.73 -5.08
C PHE A 370 -16.50 1.32 -3.68
N LYS A 371 -17.03 2.51 -3.41
CA LYS A 371 -17.05 3.08 -2.06
C LYS A 371 -18.05 2.30 -1.19
N SER A 372 -17.57 1.69 -0.10
CA SER A 372 -18.37 0.83 0.78
C SER A 372 -19.64 1.55 1.26
N ALA A 373 -20.75 0.80 1.35
CA ALA A 373 -22.03 1.33 1.82
C ALA A 373 -22.00 1.69 3.32
N ASP A 374 -21.10 1.08 4.11
CA ASP A 374 -20.94 1.37 5.54
C ASP A 374 -20.42 2.80 5.80
N THR A 375 -19.73 3.40 4.84
CA THR A 375 -19.24 4.79 4.92
C THR A 375 -20.38 5.81 4.77
N ILE A 376 -21.50 5.45 4.15
CA ILE A 376 -22.63 6.36 3.91
C ILE A 376 -23.53 6.44 5.14
N LYS A 377 -23.76 5.31 5.84
CA LYS A 377 -24.55 5.28 7.07
C LYS A 377 -23.90 5.97 8.27
N ARG A 378 -22.58 6.21 8.24
CA ARG A 378 -21.87 6.94 9.31
C ARG A 378 -21.84 8.46 9.10
N ASN A 379 -22.18 8.94 7.90
CA ASN A 379 -22.20 10.37 7.56
C ASN A 379 -23.61 10.92 7.33
N SER A 380 -24.65 10.12 7.59
CA SER A 380 -26.06 10.49 7.63
C SER A 380 -26.58 10.31 9.04
#